data_AF-A0A514XEG3-F1
#
_entry.id   AF-A0A514XEG3-F1
#
_cell.length_a   1.000
_cell.length_b   1.000
_cell.length_c   1.000
_cell.angle_alpha   90.00
_cell.angle_beta   90.00
_cell.angle_gamma   90.00
#
_symmetry.space_group_name_H-M   'P 1'
#
loop_
_entity.id
_entity.type
_entity.pdbx_description
1 polymer ?
#
loop_
_entity_poly.entity_id
_entity_poly.type
_entity_poly.pdbx_seq_one_letter_code
_entity_poly.pdbx_strand_id
1 'polypeptide(L)'
;MKQSIRNLIIFSMLFGVSVTGHAQSVTPLATTEVIPTTAASPVVTATSTTTTTTTTSTQTVFDVFYAQMAAEQAAIAKQAEAEAEAQANAQKLAAGMQLAFKYCPFLQESNAQKARKGIADIGKKAAEQADDAKSKDPSISQNGKQEIAQDKQSADLGKACEIFMKDGGETGSAGAVVLAEVRENKSAFDGKRLKDIAKLCPNYSKMSEEKKNLFWVWTMMSIAKVESSCDPGAENKDAPHGTAYGLFQLGKDQCDGADLKDKVENTKCAVRKLASELAERKTLIASTATGKNGNTNWAAICEGNAKECGRNGDSVQKTKALISQFGACGGRVSSNDDNSAKGEEKAEAKPKGKRSPSGKPQKPQKKAIEPQVT
;
A
#
# COMPACT_ATOMS: atom_id res chain seq x y z
N MET A 1 20.14 43.82 37.54
CA MET A 1 19.72 42.74 36.60
C MET A 1 19.01 41.56 37.32
N LYS A 2 18.26 41.80 38.42
CA LYS A 2 17.52 40.75 39.15
C LYS A 2 16.04 41.11 39.44
N GLN A 3 15.52 42.16 38.81
CA GLN A 3 14.19 42.71 39.12
C GLN A 3 13.21 42.74 37.92
N SER A 4 13.64 42.31 36.74
CA SER A 4 12.79 42.27 35.53
C SER A 4 12.16 40.90 35.24
N ILE A 5 12.35 39.88 36.08
CA ILE A 5 11.84 38.52 35.85
C ILE A 5 10.43 38.29 36.46
N ARG A 6 9.94 39.18 37.33
CA ARG A 6 8.65 38.99 38.02
C ARG A 6 7.39 39.40 37.25
N ASN A 7 7.51 40.13 36.13
CA ASN A 7 6.34 40.61 35.38
C ASN A 7 5.94 39.74 34.18
N LEU A 8 6.61 38.61 33.93
CA LEU A 8 6.32 37.74 32.78
C LEU A 8 5.44 36.51 33.11
N ILE A 9 4.83 36.46 34.30
CA ILE A 9 4.00 35.32 34.75
C ILE A 9 2.49 35.64 34.76
N ILE A 10 2.09 36.90 34.56
CA ILE A 10 0.67 37.31 34.66
C ILE A 10 -0.08 37.29 33.30
N PHE A 11 0.60 37.14 32.16
CA PHE A 11 -0.04 37.24 30.84
C PHE A 11 -0.49 35.91 30.19
N SER A 12 -0.45 34.78 30.91
CA SER A 12 -0.75 33.45 30.34
C SER A 12 -2.13 32.87 30.69
N MET A 13 -3.09 33.65 31.17
CA MET A 13 -4.42 33.15 31.60
C MET A 13 -5.63 33.69 30.81
N LEU A 14 -5.52 33.93 29.49
CA LEU A 14 -6.67 34.52 28.74
C LEU A 14 -6.87 34.05 27.29
N PHE A 15 -6.54 32.80 26.97
CA PHE A 15 -7.04 32.16 25.74
C PHE A 15 -7.53 30.74 26.03
N GLY A 16 -8.69 30.65 26.69
CA GLY A 16 -9.49 29.42 26.71
C GLY A 16 -10.25 29.31 25.40
N VAL A 17 -9.76 28.48 24.47
CA VAL A 17 -10.52 28.06 23.29
C VAL A 17 -11.42 26.90 23.72
N SER A 18 -12.68 27.19 24.01
CA SER A 18 -13.71 26.17 24.21
C SER A 18 -14.14 25.62 22.85
N VAL A 19 -13.78 24.37 22.56
CA VAL A 19 -14.32 23.62 21.42
C VAL A 19 -15.60 22.93 21.88
N THR A 20 -16.76 23.45 21.50
CA THR A 20 -18.06 22.81 21.74
C THR A 20 -18.36 21.83 20.60
N GLY A 21 -18.01 20.55 20.81
CA GLY A 21 -18.43 19.47 19.92
C GLY A 21 -19.92 19.18 20.06
N HIS A 22 -20.70 19.48 19.03
CA HIS A 22 -22.08 18.98 18.90
C HIS A 22 -22.04 17.54 18.40
N ALA A 23 -22.36 16.58 19.26
CA ALA A 23 -22.60 15.19 18.85
C ALA A 23 -23.93 15.12 18.10
N GLN A 24 -23.88 14.94 16.77
CA GLN A 24 -25.05 14.56 15.99
C GLN A 24 -25.15 13.04 15.96
N SER A 25 -26.24 12.54 16.54
CA SER A 25 -26.69 11.15 16.46
C SER A 25 -26.94 10.77 15.00
N VAL A 26 -26.19 9.81 14.48
CA VAL A 26 -26.40 9.27 13.13
C VAL A 26 -27.31 8.06 13.26
N THR A 27 -28.52 8.15 12.72
CA THR A 27 -29.47 7.03 12.67
C THR A 27 -29.02 6.06 11.57
N PRO A 28 -28.87 4.75 11.85
CA PRO A 28 -28.48 3.79 10.83
C PRO A 28 -29.60 3.62 9.79
N LEU A 29 -29.24 3.74 8.51
CA LEU A 29 -30.14 3.51 7.38
C LEU A 29 -30.25 2.00 7.14
N ALA A 30 -31.45 1.44 7.33
CA ALA A 30 -31.73 0.05 7.00
C ALA A 30 -31.72 -0.14 5.47
N THR A 31 -30.82 -0.98 4.98
CA THR A 31 -30.75 -1.37 3.56
C THR A 31 -31.73 -2.53 3.33
N THR A 32 -32.72 -2.32 2.46
CA THR A 32 -33.67 -3.37 2.06
C THR A 32 -33.21 -4.00 0.75
N GLU A 33 -32.86 -5.28 0.82
CA GLU A 33 -32.46 -6.08 -0.34
C GLU A 33 -33.72 -6.61 -1.04
N VAL A 34 -33.94 -6.19 -2.30
CA VAL A 34 -35.06 -6.67 -3.12
C VAL A 34 -34.56 -7.86 -3.95
N ILE A 35 -35.01 -9.06 -3.59
CA ILE A 35 -34.73 -10.29 -4.33
C ILE A 35 -35.89 -10.52 -5.31
N PRO A 36 -35.66 -10.51 -6.64
CA PRO A 36 -36.67 -10.91 -7.60
C PRO A 36 -36.81 -12.45 -7.62
N THR A 37 -37.95 -12.96 -7.16
CA THR A 37 -38.31 -14.38 -7.24
C THR A 37 -38.97 -14.70 -8.58
N THR A 38 -38.26 -15.42 -9.44
CA THR A 38 -38.83 -16.15 -10.58
C THR A 38 -39.36 -17.52 -10.13
N ALA A 39 -40.58 -17.83 -10.54
CA ALA A 39 -41.34 -19.03 -10.15
C ALA A 39 -40.84 -20.33 -10.79
N ALA A 40 -40.87 -21.44 -10.02
CA ALA A 40 -41.61 -22.69 -10.30
C ALA A 40 -41.09 -23.89 -9.49
N SER A 41 -41.78 -24.28 -8.40
CA SER A 41 -42.07 -25.66 -7.95
C SER A 41 -42.52 -25.72 -6.47
N PRO A 42 -43.32 -26.72 -6.05
CA PRO A 42 -44.11 -26.65 -4.82
C PRO A 42 -43.42 -27.28 -3.62
N VAL A 43 -43.32 -26.57 -2.50
CA VAL A 43 -42.95 -27.14 -1.20
C VAL A 43 -43.76 -26.49 -0.07
N VAL A 44 -44.53 -27.35 0.58
CA VAL A 44 -44.96 -27.41 1.99
C VAL A 44 -45.21 -26.08 2.73
N THR A 45 -46.49 -25.88 3.03
CA THR A 45 -47.04 -24.82 3.89
C THR A 45 -46.57 -24.97 5.34
N ALA A 46 -45.77 -24.01 5.83
CA ALA A 46 -45.66 -23.70 7.24
C ALA A 46 -46.10 -22.23 7.42
N THR A 47 -47.27 -22.04 8.02
CA THR A 47 -47.87 -20.72 8.21
C THR A 47 -47.25 -20.04 9.43
N SER A 48 -46.24 -19.20 9.19
CA SER A 48 -45.74 -18.23 10.18
C SER A 48 -46.31 -16.86 9.82
N THR A 49 -47.32 -16.42 10.56
CA THR A 49 -47.92 -15.10 10.37
C THR A 49 -46.99 -14.03 10.94
N THR A 50 -46.11 -13.47 10.10
CA THR A 50 -45.36 -12.26 10.42
C THR A 50 -46.01 -11.09 9.69
N THR A 51 -46.77 -10.28 10.42
CA THR A 51 -47.37 -9.04 9.91
C THR A 51 -46.25 -8.08 9.53
N THR A 52 -45.90 -8.06 8.25
CA THR A 52 -44.91 -7.14 7.69
C THR A 52 -45.68 -6.02 7.03
N THR A 53 -45.68 -4.84 7.66
CA THR A 53 -46.29 -3.63 7.09
C THR A 53 -45.43 -3.18 5.91
N THR A 54 -45.76 -3.65 4.71
CA THR A 54 -45.08 -3.24 3.47
C THR A 54 -45.56 -1.84 3.08
N THR A 55 -44.83 -0.81 3.50
CA THR A 55 -45.00 0.54 2.98
C THR A 55 -44.35 0.60 1.60
N THR A 56 -45.16 0.41 0.55
CA THR A 56 -44.75 0.49 -0.85
C THR A 56 -44.46 1.94 -1.22
N SER A 57 -43.29 2.48 -0.87
CA SER A 57 -42.79 3.70 -1.50
C SER A 57 -42.02 3.30 -2.76
N THR A 58 -42.61 3.52 -3.91
CA THR A 58 -41.90 3.60 -5.20
C THR A 58 -40.94 4.77 -5.17
N GLN A 59 -39.78 4.62 -4.52
CA GLN A 59 -38.63 5.46 -4.82
C GLN A 59 -38.11 5.04 -6.19
N THR A 60 -38.00 6.00 -7.10
CA THR A 60 -37.48 5.71 -8.42
C THR A 60 -35.97 5.48 -8.30
N VAL A 61 -35.39 4.67 -9.19
CA VAL A 61 -33.92 4.48 -9.28
C VAL A 61 -33.19 5.82 -9.40
N PHE A 62 -33.87 6.83 -9.93
CA PHE A 62 -33.39 8.21 -10.06
C PHE A 62 -33.22 8.91 -8.70
N ASP A 63 -34.13 8.69 -7.75
CA ASP A 63 -34.06 9.29 -6.41
C ASP A 63 -32.86 8.73 -5.62
N VAL A 64 -32.58 7.44 -5.77
CA VAL A 64 -31.41 6.78 -5.16
C VAL A 64 -30.10 7.34 -5.74
N PHE A 65 -30.04 7.52 -7.05
CA PHE A 65 -28.87 8.11 -7.72
C PHE A 65 -28.61 9.55 -7.26
N TYR A 66 -29.65 10.38 -7.18
CA TYR A 66 -29.50 11.76 -6.71
C TYR A 66 -29.09 11.84 -5.23
N ALA A 67 -29.64 10.97 -4.37
CA ALA A 67 -29.22 10.89 -2.99
C ALA A 67 -27.74 10.52 -2.85
N GLN A 68 -27.25 9.60 -3.68
CA GLN A 68 -25.84 9.22 -3.70
C GLN A 68 -24.93 10.36 -4.18
N MET A 69 -25.29 11.02 -5.28
CA MET A 69 -24.55 12.19 -5.79
C MET A 69 -24.50 13.33 -4.78
N ALA A 70 -25.61 13.61 -4.08
CA ALA A 70 -25.66 14.64 -3.04
C ALA A 70 -24.76 14.30 -1.84
N ALA A 71 -24.71 13.02 -1.44
CA ALA A 71 -23.83 12.55 -0.37
C ALA A 71 -22.34 12.68 -0.75
N GLU A 72 -21.98 12.39 -2.00
CA GLU A 72 -20.61 12.52 -2.50
C GLU A 72 -20.16 14.00 -2.54
N GLN A 73 -21.02 14.90 -3.05
CA GLN A 73 -20.74 16.34 -3.05
C GLN A 73 -20.60 16.90 -1.62
N ALA A 74 -21.42 16.43 -0.67
CA ALA A 74 -21.29 16.83 0.73
C ALA A 74 -19.98 16.32 1.36
N ALA A 75 -19.50 15.14 0.99
CA ALA A 75 -18.22 14.62 1.44
C ALA A 75 -17.04 15.44 0.90
N ILE A 76 -17.07 15.80 -0.39
CA ILE A 76 -16.07 16.67 -1.02
C ILE A 76 -16.05 18.04 -0.34
N ALA A 77 -17.23 18.65 -0.10
CA ALA A 77 -17.32 19.95 0.56
C ALA A 77 -16.73 19.92 1.99
N LYS A 78 -17.02 18.87 2.76
CA LYS A 78 -16.42 18.68 4.10
C LYS A 78 -14.90 18.52 4.03
N GLN A 79 -14.39 17.82 3.02
CA GLN A 79 -12.95 17.67 2.84
C GLN A 79 -12.29 19.00 2.47
N ALA A 80 -12.91 19.79 1.59
CA ALA A 80 -12.42 21.12 1.22
C ALA A 80 -12.42 22.09 2.41
N GLU A 81 -13.44 22.05 3.28
CA GLU A 81 -13.48 22.86 4.50
C GLU A 81 -12.36 22.48 5.48
N ALA A 82 -12.14 21.17 5.69
CA ALA A 82 -11.04 20.70 6.53
C ALA A 82 -9.66 21.11 5.99
N GLU A 83 -9.47 21.05 4.66
CA GLU A 83 -8.24 21.52 4.01
C GLU A 83 -8.06 23.05 4.13
N ALA A 84 -9.14 23.83 3.99
CA ALA A 84 -9.11 25.28 4.17
C ALA A 84 -8.79 25.69 5.61
N GLU A 85 -9.36 25.01 6.61
CA GLU A 85 -9.06 25.25 8.03
C GLU A 85 -7.60 24.91 8.35
N ALA A 86 -7.09 23.79 7.82
CA ALA A 86 -5.69 23.40 7.97
C ALA A 86 -4.74 24.46 7.36
N GLN A 87 -5.07 24.99 6.17
CA GLN A 87 -4.31 26.08 5.54
C GLN A 87 -4.36 27.38 6.34
N ALA A 88 -5.54 27.77 6.85
CA ALA A 88 -5.68 28.96 7.68
C ALA A 88 -4.88 28.87 8.98
N ASN A 89 -4.87 27.69 9.63
CA ASN A 89 -4.07 27.45 10.83
C ASN A 89 -2.57 27.46 10.53
N ALA A 90 -2.14 26.90 9.39
CA ALA A 90 -0.75 26.98 8.95
C ALA A 90 -0.30 28.43 8.71
N GLN A 91 -1.15 29.27 8.10
CA GLN A 91 -0.86 30.70 7.88
C GLN A 91 -0.76 31.47 9.21
N LYS A 92 -1.66 31.22 10.17
CA LYS A 92 -1.59 31.84 11.51
C LYS A 92 -0.29 31.48 12.24
N LEU A 93 0.14 30.22 12.16
CA LEU A 93 1.42 29.76 12.70
C LEU A 93 2.61 30.43 12.03
N ALA A 94 2.59 30.54 10.69
CA ALA A 94 3.65 31.21 9.94
C ALA A 94 3.77 32.70 10.30
N ALA A 95 2.64 33.40 10.40
CA ALA A 95 2.61 34.83 10.79
C ALA A 95 3.11 35.03 12.23
N GLY A 96 2.69 34.18 13.18
CA GLY A 96 3.18 34.23 14.56
C GLY A 96 4.69 33.98 14.65
N MET A 97 5.21 33.06 13.83
CA MET A 97 6.63 32.75 13.82
C MET A 97 7.48 33.88 13.20
N GLN A 98 7.01 34.55 12.14
CA GLN A 98 7.67 35.73 11.60
C GLN A 98 7.76 36.87 12.63
N LEU A 99 6.70 37.09 13.40
CA LEU A 99 6.70 38.08 14.47
C LEU A 99 7.73 37.72 15.55
N ALA A 100 7.78 36.46 15.99
CA ALA A 100 8.74 35.99 16.98
C ALA A 100 10.20 36.18 16.53
N PHE A 101 10.52 35.93 15.25
CA PHE A 101 11.86 36.17 14.72
C PHE A 101 12.24 37.66 14.66
N LYS A 102 11.28 38.55 14.42
CA LYS A 102 11.53 40.00 14.36
C LYS A 102 11.91 40.60 15.72
N TYR A 103 11.35 40.09 16.82
CA TYR A 103 11.53 40.67 18.16
C TYR A 103 12.55 39.92 19.03
N CYS A 104 13.03 38.74 18.62
CA CYS A 104 13.97 37.94 19.40
C CYS A 104 15.14 37.40 18.54
N PRO A 105 16.15 38.24 18.21
CA PRO A 105 17.29 37.83 17.37
C PRO A 105 18.14 36.70 17.98
N PHE A 106 18.09 36.49 19.30
CA PHE A 106 18.78 35.37 19.96
C PHE A 106 18.16 33.99 19.65
N LEU A 107 16.92 33.93 19.15
CA LEU A 107 16.27 32.66 18.75
C LEU A 107 16.74 32.14 17.38
N GLN A 108 17.58 32.90 16.67
CA GLN A 108 17.80 32.74 15.24
C GLN A 108 18.69 31.54 14.84
N GLU A 109 19.53 31.00 15.73
CA GLU A 109 20.42 29.88 15.37
C GLU A 109 20.06 28.55 16.08
N SER A 110 19.95 28.54 17.40
CA SER A 110 19.67 27.32 18.18
C SER A 110 18.21 26.86 18.05
N ASN A 111 17.26 27.79 18.12
CA ASN A 111 15.83 27.47 18.04
C ASN A 111 15.31 27.41 16.60
N ALA A 112 16.00 28.02 15.63
CA ALA A 112 15.66 27.87 14.22
C ALA A 112 15.86 26.44 13.72
N GLN A 113 16.89 25.72 14.16
CA GLN A 113 17.06 24.30 13.81
C GLN A 113 15.97 23.41 14.43
N LYS A 114 15.63 23.64 15.71
CA LYS A 114 14.51 22.93 16.37
C LYS A 114 13.16 23.25 15.73
N ALA A 115 12.91 24.52 15.38
CA ALA A 115 11.70 24.95 14.69
C ALA A 115 11.61 24.34 13.29
N ARG A 116 12.71 24.29 12.52
CA ARG A 116 12.75 23.61 11.21
C ARG A 116 12.42 22.13 11.31
N LYS A 117 12.98 21.43 12.31
CA LYS A 117 12.64 20.03 12.57
C LYS A 117 11.18 19.87 12.97
N GLY A 118 10.67 20.74 13.85
CA GLY A 118 9.27 20.75 14.26
C GLY A 118 8.30 21.02 13.11
N ILE A 119 8.62 21.94 12.19
CA ILE A 119 7.81 22.21 11.00
C ILE A 119 7.83 21.02 10.04
N ALA A 120 8.99 20.39 9.83
CA ALA A 120 9.09 19.18 9.01
C ALA A 120 8.27 18.02 9.61
N ASP A 121 8.30 17.86 10.95
CA ASP A 121 7.50 16.86 11.65
C ASP A 121 6.00 17.16 11.58
N ILE A 122 5.58 18.43 11.70
CA ILE A 122 4.18 18.85 11.50
C ILE A 122 3.74 18.60 10.06
N GLY A 123 4.56 18.95 9.08
CA GLY A 123 4.29 18.68 7.67
C GLY A 123 4.13 17.19 7.39
N LYS A 124 5.00 16.36 7.99
CA LYS A 124 4.90 14.90 7.90
C LYS A 124 3.60 14.38 8.54
N LYS A 125 3.23 14.85 9.73
CA LYS A 125 1.97 14.47 10.39
C LYS A 125 0.73 14.92 9.62
N ALA A 126 0.76 16.12 9.04
CA ALA A 126 -0.34 16.61 8.21
C ALA A 126 -0.47 15.80 6.92
N ALA A 127 0.65 15.41 6.30
CA ALA A 127 0.66 14.51 5.16
C ALA A 127 0.15 13.10 5.53
N GLU A 128 0.56 12.56 6.69
CA GLU A 128 0.04 11.30 7.22
C GLU A 128 -1.48 11.37 7.49
N GLN A 129 -1.98 12.49 8.03
CA GLN A 129 -3.41 12.70 8.25
C GLN A 129 -4.20 12.85 6.94
N ALA A 130 -3.64 13.51 5.93
CA ALA A 130 -4.24 13.60 4.61
C ALA A 130 -4.24 12.25 3.88
N ASP A 131 -3.16 11.48 4.02
CA ASP A 131 -3.05 10.09 3.55
C ASP A 131 -4.11 9.21 4.25
N ASP A 132 -4.30 9.37 5.56
CA ASP A 132 -5.31 8.67 6.35
C ASP A 132 -6.74 9.06 5.97
N ALA A 133 -6.98 10.34 5.64
CA ALA A 133 -8.28 10.78 5.14
C ALA A 133 -8.60 10.15 3.77
N LYS A 134 -7.60 10.07 2.87
CA LYS A 134 -7.72 9.41 1.56
C LYS A 134 -7.84 7.89 1.66
N SER A 135 -7.34 7.28 2.74
CA SER A 135 -7.41 5.82 2.96
C SER A 135 -8.82 5.28 3.19
N LYS A 136 -9.79 6.15 3.46
CA LYS A 136 -11.20 5.78 3.64
C LYS A 136 -11.86 5.58 2.29
N ASP A 137 -11.45 4.55 1.58
CA ASP A 137 -12.16 4.11 0.40
C ASP A 137 -13.52 3.52 0.83
N PRO A 138 -14.66 4.16 0.53
CA PRO A 138 -15.97 3.70 0.96
C PRO A 138 -16.37 2.38 0.30
N SER A 139 -15.66 1.94 -0.76
CA SER A 139 -15.95 0.68 -1.44
C SER A 139 -15.41 -0.56 -0.74
N ILE A 140 -14.58 -0.39 0.30
CA ILE A 140 -14.14 -1.52 1.14
C ILE A 140 -15.02 -1.58 2.38
N SER A 141 -15.82 -2.65 2.46
CA SER A 141 -16.70 -2.97 3.57
C SER A 141 -15.90 -3.23 4.86
N GLN A 142 -16.55 -3.04 6.01
CA GLN A 142 -15.93 -3.35 7.31
C GLN A 142 -15.56 -4.84 7.42
N ASN A 143 -16.38 -5.73 6.86
CA ASN A 143 -16.08 -7.17 6.80
C ASN A 143 -14.83 -7.44 5.95
N GLY A 144 -14.71 -6.79 4.79
CA GLY A 144 -13.51 -6.90 3.94
C GLY A 144 -12.24 -6.47 4.67
N LYS A 145 -12.30 -5.39 5.46
CA LYS A 145 -11.17 -4.95 6.31
C LYS A 145 -10.80 -6.01 7.34
N GLN A 146 -11.78 -6.54 8.08
CA GLN A 146 -11.54 -7.55 9.11
C GLN A 146 -10.96 -8.85 8.56
N GLU A 147 -11.47 -9.34 7.43
CA GLU A 147 -10.93 -10.55 6.79
C GLU A 147 -9.46 -10.37 6.43
N ILE A 148 -9.10 -9.21 5.89
CA ILE A 148 -7.75 -8.88 5.46
C ILE A 148 -6.80 -8.64 6.63
N ALA A 149 -7.28 -8.01 7.70
CA ALA A 149 -6.53 -7.86 8.94
C ALA A 149 -6.05 -9.22 9.46
N GLN A 150 -6.93 -10.23 9.44
CA GLN A 150 -6.59 -11.60 9.81
C GLN A 150 -5.56 -12.21 8.86
N ASP A 151 -5.73 -12.02 7.54
CA ASP A 151 -4.77 -12.53 6.54
C ASP A 151 -3.39 -11.91 6.77
N LYS A 152 -3.31 -10.59 7.00
CA LYS A 152 -2.07 -9.87 7.27
C LYS A 152 -1.38 -10.37 8.54
N GLN A 153 -2.12 -10.70 9.58
CA GLN A 153 -1.53 -11.27 10.81
C GLN A 153 -0.90 -12.65 10.57
N SER A 154 -1.46 -13.43 9.64
CA SER A 154 -0.89 -14.73 9.25
C SER A 154 0.31 -14.63 8.30
N ALA A 155 0.42 -13.52 7.58
CA ALA A 155 1.50 -13.28 6.63
C ALA A 155 2.62 -12.44 7.26
N ASP A 156 3.85 -12.93 7.29
CA ASP A 156 5.02 -12.18 7.80
C ASP A 156 5.48 -11.07 6.82
N LEU A 157 4.58 -10.11 6.57
CA LEU A 157 4.83 -8.94 5.72
C LEU A 157 5.62 -7.88 6.49
N GLY A 158 5.52 -7.84 7.81
CA GLY A 158 6.21 -6.89 8.66
C GLY A 158 5.61 -5.48 8.63
N LYS A 159 6.00 -4.68 9.63
CA LYS A 159 5.39 -3.36 9.90
C LYS A 159 5.56 -2.34 8.78
N ALA A 160 6.68 -2.39 8.06
CA ALA A 160 6.96 -1.46 6.95
C ALA A 160 5.90 -1.52 5.84
N CYS A 161 5.22 -2.66 5.67
CA CYS A 161 4.18 -2.83 4.67
C CYS A 161 2.81 -2.21 5.05
N GLU A 162 2.69 -1.57 6.22
CA GLU A 162 1.47 -0.83 6.62
C GLU A 162 1.10 0.31 5.65
N ILE A 163 2.06 0.78 4.84
CA ILE A 163 1.82 1.74 3.75
C ILE A 163 0.86 1.20 2.68
N PHE A 164 0.73 -0.12 2.53
CA PHE A 164 -0.27 -0.74 1.67
C PHE A 164 -1.53 -1.08 2.45
N MET A 165 -1.36 -1.63 3.66
CA MET A 165 -2.45 -2.22 4.43
C MET A 165 -2.14 -2.23 5.92
N LYS A 166 -2.92 -1.49 6.69
CA LYS A 166 -2.81 -1.39 8.15
C LYS A 166 -3.29 -2.68 8.82
N ASP A 167 -2.94 -2.84 10.10
CA ASP A 167 -3.32 -4.02 10.87
C ASP A 167 -4.84 -4.17 11.06
N GLY A 168 -5.61 -3.08 10.99
CA GLY A 168 -7.08 -3.11 11.00
C GLY A 168 -7.71 -3.42 9.63
N GLY A 169 -6.88 -3.69 8.61
CA GLY A 169 -7.32 -3.93 7.23
C GLY A 169 -7.67 -2.67 6.45
N GLU A 170 -7.51 -1.48 7.05
CA GLU A 170 -7.58 -0.23 6.30
C GLU A 170 -6.43 -0.16 5.30
N THR A 171 -6.71 0.43 4.14
CA THR A 171 -5.70 0.64 3.13
C THR A 171 -4.70 1.72 3.58
N GLY A 172 -3.41 1.56 3.31
CA GLY A 172 -2.43 2.64 3.49
C GLY A 172 -2.38 3.55 2.25
N SER A 173 -1.54 4.59 2.26
CA SER A 173 -1.48 5.51 1.12
C SER A 173 -0.98 4.88 -0.18
N ALA A 174 -0.03 3.93 -0.13
CA ALA A 174 0.36 3.17 -1.32
C ALA A 174 -0.77 2.23 -1.77
N GLY A 175 -1.46 1.58 -0.83
CA GLY A 175 -2.58 0.70 -1.17
C GLY A 175 -3.74 1.45 -1.82
N ALA A 176 -4.03 2.68 -1.39
CA ALA A 176 -5.07 3.52 -1.98
C ALA A 176 -4.74 3.86 -3.44
N VAL A 177 -3.46 4.11 -3.74
CA VAL A 177 -2.96 4.29 -5.11
C VAL A 177 -3.14 3.02 -5.93
N VAL A 178 -2.82 1.84 -5.36
CA VAL A 178 -3.06 0.56 -6.05
C VAL A 178 -4.54 0.39 -6.39
N LEU A 179 -5.45 0.65 -5.46
CA LEU A 179 -6.90 0.55 -5.71
C LEU A 179 -7.35 1.49 -6.83
N ALA A 180 -6.92 2.74 -6.79
CA ALA A 180 -7.26 3.72 -7.82
C ALA A 180 -6.77 3.28 -9.21
N GLU A 181 -5.49 2.89 -9.32
CA GLU A 181 -4.88 2.50 -10.59
C GLU A 181 -5.41 1.16 -11.11
N VAL A 182 -5.75 0.21 -10.24
CA VAL A 182 -6.40 -1.06 -10.64
C VAL A 182 -7.79 -0.79 -11.22
N ARG A 183 -8.55 0.13 -10.64
CA ARG A 183 -9.88 0.51 -11.17
C ARG A 183 -9.77 1.25 -12.50
N GLU A 184 -8.83 2.20 -12.60
CA GLU A 184 -8.54 2.92 -13.85
C GLU A 184 -8.13 1.96 -14.97
N ASN A 185 -7.37 0.91 -14.63
CA ASN A 185 -6.86 -0.08 -15.58
C ASN A 185 -7.57 -1.45 -15.48
N LYS A 186 -8.86 -1.45 -15.14
CA LYS A 186 -9.64 -2.67 -14.84
C LYS A 186 -9.48 -3.80 -15.86
N SER A 187 -9.40 -3.47 -17.15
CA SER A 187 -9.30 -4.47 -18.21
C SER A 187 -7.98 -5.26 -18.19
N ALA A 188 -6.90 -4.72 -17.63
CA ALA A 188 -5.62 -5.41 -17.48
C ALA A 188 -5.63 -6.35 -16.26
N PHE A 189 -6.35 -5.97 -15.21
CA PHE A 189 -6.45 -6.68 -13.94
C PHE A 189 -7.61 -7.68 -13.88
N ASP A 190 -8.39 -7.83 -14.96
CA ASP A 190 -9.46 -8.83 -15.04
C ASP A 190 -8.86 -10.25 -15.11
N GLY A 191 -9.00 -11.00 -14.01
CA GLY A 191 -8.50 -12.37 -13.93
C GLY A 191 -9.09 -13.35 -14.93
N LYS A 192 -10.19 -13.03 -15.64
CA LYS A 192 -10.64 -13.85 -16.78
C LYS A 192 -9.61 -13.88 -17.92
N ARG A 193 -8.76 -12.85 -18.01
CA ARG A 193 -7.69 -12.76 -19.00
C ARG A 193 -6.40 -13.42 -18.55
N LEU A 194 -6.19 -13.54 -17.23
CA LEU A 194 -4.92 -13.99 -16.65
C LEU A 194 -4.90 -15.52 -16.52
N LYS A 195 -4.01 -16.18 -17.29
CA LYS A 195 -4.00 -17.65 -17.40
C LYS A 195 -3.49 -18.37 -16.15
N ASP A 196 -2.70 -17.70 -15.34
CA ASP A 196 -1.99 -18.26 -14.18
C ASP A 196 -2.60 -17.83 -12.84
N ILE A 197 -3.57 -16.90 -12.85
CA ILE A 197 -4.17 -16.39 -11.61
C ILE A 197 -4.83 -17.48 -10.78
N ALA A 198 -5.47 -18.46 -11.44
CA ALA A 198 -6.10 -19.59 -10.77
C ALA A 198 -5.09 -20.54 -10.10
N LYS A 199 -3.83 -20.56 -10.56
CA LYS A 199 -2.76 -21.34 -9.91
C LYS A 199 -2.25 -20.65 -8.64
N LEU A 200 -2.21 -19.32 -8.66
CA LEU A 200 -1.79 -18.51 -7.51
C LEU A 200 -2.91 -18.37 -6.48
N CYS A 201 -4.15 -18.31 -6.95
CA CYS A 201 -5.33 -18.02 -6.17
C CYS A 201 -6.55 -18.75 -6.75
N PRO A 202 -6.78 -20.02 -6.38
CA PRO A 202 -7.83 -20.87 -6.98
C PRO A 202 -9.24 -20.29 -6.92
N ASN A 203 -9.55 -19.53 -5.86
CA ASN A 203 -10.86 -18.91 -5.67
C ASN A 203 -11.01 -17.53 -6.31
N TYR A 204 -10.00 -17.02 -7.03
CA TYR A 204 -10.02 -15.65 -7.60
C TYR A 204 -11.27 -15.37 -8.46
N SER A 205 -11.68 -16.30 -9.31
CA SER A 205 -12.84 -16.13 -10.19
C SER A 205 -14.17 -15.97 -9.44
N LYS A 206 -14.24 -16.50 -8.22
CA LYS A 206 -15.42 -16.49 -7.34
C LYS A 206 -15.46 -15.28 -6.40
N MET A 207 -14.38 -14.50 -6.32
CA MET A 207 -14.30 -13.33 -5.46
C MET A 207 -15.25 -12.23 -5.92
N SER A 208 -15.79 -11.48 -4.94
CA SER A 208 -16.43 -10.19 -5.22
C SER A 208 -15.41 -9.20 -5.80
N GLU A 209 -15.90 -8.15 -6.45
CA GLU A 209 -15.03 -7.11 -7.02
C GLU A 209 -14.15 -6.45 -5.96
N GLU A 210 -14.72 -6.21 -4.77
CA GLU A 210 -14.00 -5.71 -3.59
C GLU A 210 -12.80 -6.62 -3.24
N LYS A 211 -13.03 -7.94 -3.12
CA LYS A 211 -11.98 -8.91 -2.82
C LYS A 211 -10.92 -9.00 -3.91
N LYS A 212 -11.30 -8.83 -5.19
CA LYS A 212 -10.34 -8.77 -6.31
C LYS A 212 -9.47 -7.52 -6.27
N ASN A 213 -10.04 -6.36 -5.93
CA ASN A 213 -9.27 -5.13 -5.78
C ASN A 213 -8.26 -5.27 -4.63
N LEU A 214 -8.70 -5.84 -3.51
CA LEU A 214 -7.84 -6.08 -2.35
C LEU A 214 -6.76 -7.13 -2.61
N PHE A 215 -7.07 -8.17 -3.40
CA PHE A 215 -6.06 -9.13 -3.88
C PHE A 215 -4.92 -8.42 -4.62
N TRP A 216 -5.23 -7.41 -5.44
CA TRP A 216 -4.20 -6.67 -6.17
C TRP A 216 -3.37 -5.76 -5.24
N VAL A 217 -3.98 -5.15 -4.22
CA VAL A 217 -3.22 -4.47 -3.15
C VAL A 217 -2.28 -5.43 -2.46
N TRP A 218 -2.76 -6.62 -2.09
CA TRP A 218 -1.97 -7.67 -1.45
C TRP A 218 -0.83 -8.17 -2.34
N THR A 219 -1.09 -8.30 -3.64
CA THR A 219 -0.08 -8.69 -4.64
C THR A 219 1.03 -7.65 -4.74
N MET A 220 0.68 -6.37 -4.86
CA MET A 220 1.67 -5.28 -4.91
C MET A 220 2.47 -5.18 -3.61
N MET A 221 1.81 -5.33 -2.46
CA MET A 221 2.47 -5.40 -1.17
C MET A 221 3.47 -6.58 -1.09
N SER A 222 3.10 -7.75 -1.62
CA SER A 222 3.95 -8.95 -1.66
C SER A 222 5.19 -8.75 -2.54
N ILE A 223 5.04 -8.05 -3.67
CA ILE A 223 6.17 -7.67 -4.54
C ILE A 223 7.07 -6.69 -3.78
N ALA A 224 6.53 -5.62 -3.20
CA ALA A 224 7.30 -4.63 -2.46
C ALA A 224 8.04 -5.22 -1.25
N LYS A 225 7.44 -6.20 -0.56
CA LYS A 225 8.10 -6.95 0.52
C LYS A 225 9.35 -7.66 0.03
N VAL A 226 9.31 -8.29 -1.13
CA VAL A 226 10.44 -9.04 -1.68
C VAL A 226 11.48 -8.12 -2.32
N GLU A 227 11.05 -7.05 -2.99
CA GLU A 227 11.96 -6.11 -3.68
C GLU A 227 12.67 -5.15 -2.72
N SER A 228 11.98 -4.64 -1.69
CA SER A 228 12.54 -3.61 -0.79
C SER A 228 12.23 -3.79 0.69
N SER A 229 11.61 -4.90 1.10
CA SER A 229 11.03 -5.04 2.44
C SER A 229 10.02 -3.94 2.77
N CYS A 230 9.31 -3.44 1.76
CA CYS A 230 8.39 -2.30 1.85
C CYS A 230 9.05 -0.99 2.32
N ASP A 231 10.37 -0.83 2.15
CA ASP A 231 11.07 0.42 2.43
C ASP A 231 11.01 1.36 1.20
N PRO A 232 10.35 2.54 1.30
CA PRO A 232 10.32 3.52 0.20
C PRO A 232 11.66 4.26 0.02
N GLY A 233 12.56 4.20 1.01
CA GLY A 233 13.90 4.76 0.93
C GLY A 233 14.94 3.81 0.34
N ALA A 234 14.56 2.57 0.02
CA ALA A 234 15.48 1.54 -0.47
C ALA A 234 16.15 1.96 -1.78
N GLU A 235 17.45 1.72 -1.88
CA GLU A 235 18.25 1.97 -3.08
C GLU A 235 19.11 0.74 -3.39
N ASN A 236 19.09 0.31 -4.65
CA ASN A 236 20.00 -0.70 -5.16
C ASN A 236 20.85 -0.11 -6.29
N LYS A 237 22.12 0.19 -5.97
CA LYS A 237 23.08 0.79 -6.90
C LYS A 237 23.63 -0.21 -7.93
N ASP A 238 23.39 -1.51 -7.71
CA ASP A 238 23.89 -2.59 -8.55
C ASP A 238 22.80 -3.12 -9.51
N ALA A 239 21.71 -2.38 -9.69
CA ALA A 239 20.66 -2.80 -10.63
C ALA A 239 21.14 -2.69 -12.08
N PRO A 240 20.66 -3.56 -13.01
CA PRO A 240 21.20 -3.65 -14.38
C PRO A 240 21.18 -2.36 -15.20
N HIS A 241 20.28 -1.43 -14.86
CA HIS A 241 20.07 -0.16 -15.57
C HIS A 241 20.46 1.06 -14.71
N GLY A 242 21.35 0.88 -13.74
CA GLY A 242 21.80 1.93 -12.82
C GLY A 242 21.22 1.74 -11.43
N THR A 243 20.83 2.83 -10.78
CA THR A 243 20.23 2.74 -9.43
C THR A 243 18.73 2.50 -9.52
N ALA A 244 18.27 1.45 -8.84
CA ALA A 244 16.87 1.19 -8.58
C ALA A 244 16.43 1.80 -7.23
N TYR A 245 15.19 2.30 -7.16
CA TYR A 245 14.68 3.07 -6.04
C TYR A 245 13.30 2.61 -5.56
N GLY A 246 13.07 2.77 -4.25
CA GLY A 246 11.77 2.72 -3.62
C GLY A 246 11.19 1.32 -3.47
N LEU A 247 9.87 1.27 -3.30
CA LEU A 247 9.12 0.06 -2.95
C LEU A 247 9.28 -1.05 -3.99
N PHE A 248 9.30 -0.68 -5.26
CA PHE A 248 9.30 -1.61 -6.38
C PHE A 248 10.65 -1.68 -7.11
N GLN A 249 11.71 -1.11 -6.53
CA GLN A 249 13.07 -1.10 -7.08
C GLN A 249 13.11 -0.71 -8.57
N LEU A 250 12.46 0.42 -8.89
CA LEU A 250 12.36 0.93 -10.26
C LEU A 250 13.51 1.88 -10.61
N GLY A 251 13.93 1.86 -11.88
CA GLY A 251 14.88 2.79 -12.47
C GLY A 251 14.19 4.08 -12.96
N LYS A 252 14.94 5.19 -13.01
CA LYS A 252 14.41 6.51 -13.41
C LYS A 252 13.91 6.54 -14.85
N ASP A 253 14.50 5.74 -15.73
CA ASP A 253 14.10 5.58 -17.12
C ASP A 253 12.80 4.80 -17.29
N GLN A 254 12.29 4.16 -16.23
CA GLN A 254 11.05 3.40 -16.25
C GLN A 254 9.82 4.24 -15.86
N CYS A 255 10.03 5.44 -15.29
CA CYS A 255 8.99 6.29 -14.74
C CYS A 255 9.27 7.75 -15.07
N ASP A 256 8.65 8.25 -16.15
CA ASP A 256 8.91 9.59 -16.70
C ASP A 256 8.70 10.71 -15.67
N GLY A 257 9.80 11.23 -15.13
CA GLY A 257 9.83 12.38 -14.23
C GLY A 257 9.35 12.13 -12.79
N ALA A 258 9.05 10.88 -12.42
CA ALA A 258 8.58 10.54 -11.08
C ALA A 258 9.71 10.58 -10.02
N ASP A 259 9.41 11.06 -8.81
CA ASP A 259 10.25 10.85 -7.65
C ASP A 259 10.08 9.43 -7.11
N LEU A 260 11.01 8.55 -7.49
CA LEU A 260 10.94 7.14 -7.11
C LEU A 260 11.19 6.86 -5.63
N LYS A 261 11.60 7.85 -4.84
CA LYS A 261 11.66 7.74 -3.37
C LYS A 261 10.34 8.12 -2.71
N ASP A 262 9.46 8.82 -3.43
CA ASP A 262 8.11 9.03 -2.98
C ASP A 262 7.31 7.73 -3.15
N LYS A 263 6.75 7.24 -2.04
CA LYS A 263 6.02 5.97 -2.00
C LYS A 263 4.78 5.96 -2.91
N VAL A 264 4.11 7.11 -3.07
CA VAL A 264 2.90 7.24 -3.88
C VAL A 264 3.25 7.23 -5.36
N GLU A 265 4.23 8.02 -5.78
CA GLU A 265 4.67 8.07 -7.18
C GLU A 265 5.33 6.75 -7.63
N ASN A 266 6.18 6.16 -6.79
CA ASN A 266 6.78 4.84 -7.05
C ASN A 266 5.70 3.76 -7.23
N THR A 267 4.69 3.73 -6.35
CA THR A 267 3.57 2.77 -6.44
C THR A 267 2.74 3.01 -7.69
N LYS A 268 2.40 4.26 -8.00
CA LYS A 268 1.63 4.63 -9.18
C LYS A 268 2.31 4.14 -10.46
N CYS A 269 3.62 4.41 -10.61
CA CYS A 269 4.39 3.94 -11.74
C CYS A 269 4.40 2.40 -11.82
N ALA A 270 4.65 1.72 -10.69
CA ALA A 270 4.68 0.27 -10.62
C ALA A 270 3.35 -0.38 -11.08
N VAL A 271 2.21 0.12 -10.60
CA VAL A 271 0.90 -0.45 -10.94
C VAL A 271 0.58 -0.25 -12.42
N ARG A 272 0.85 0.93 -12.99
CA ARG A 272 0.65 1.21 -14.42
C ARG A 272 1.53 0.33 -15.30
N LYS A 273 2.78 0.12 -14.88
CA LYS A 273 3.74 -0.73 -15.58
C LYS A 273 3.29 -2.19 -15.54
N LEU A 274 2.85 -2.68 -14.37
CA LEU A 274 2.26 -4.01 -14.26
C LEU A 274 1.00 -4.14 -15.13
N ALA A 275 0.11 -3.13 -15.14
CA ALA A 275 -1.09 -3.14 -15.97
C ALA A 275 -0.75 -3.30 -17.47
N SER A 276 0.23 -2.54 -17.95
CA SER A 276 0.73 -2.64 -19.33
C SER A 276 1.27 -4.04 -19.63
N GLU A 277 2.11 -4.58 -18.74
CA GLU A 277 2.64 -5.93 -18.88
C GLU A 277 1.54 -7.00 -18.89
N LEU A 278 0.57 -6.93 -17.97
CA LEU A 278 -0.55 -7.87 -17.89
C LEU A 278 -1.42 -7.83 -19.14
N ALA A 279 -1.65 -6.64 -19.70
CA ALA A 279 -2.41 -6.48 -20.93
C ALA A 279 -1.74 -7.19 -22.12
N GLU A 280 -0.40 -7.16 -22.17
CA GLU A 280 0.40 -7.81 -23.22
C GLU A 280 0.52 -9.33 -22.99
N ARG A 281 0.98 -9.76 -21.81
CA ARG A 281 1.38 -11.16 -21.54
C ARG A 281 0.27 -12.07 -21.04
N LYS A 282 -0.79 -11.50 -20.45
CA LYS A 282 -1.95 -12.24 -19.92
C LYS A 282 -1.56 -13.27 -18.83
N THR A 283 -0.47 -13.03 -18.11
CA THR A 283 -0.04 -13.80 -16.93
C THR A 283 0.57 -12.86 -15.90
N LEU A 284 0.43 -13.16 -14.60
CA LEU A 284 1.10 -12.40 -13.53
C LEU A 284 2.57 -12.80 -13.39
N ILE A 285 2.88 -14.09 -13.51
CA ILE A 285 4.24 -14.61 -13.50
C ILE A 285 4.81 -14.60 -14.92
N ALA A 286 5.95 -13.93 -15.09
CA ALA A 286 6.66 -13.86 -16.37
C ALA A 286 7.73 -14.95 -16.46
N SER A 287 8.12 -15.33 -17.67
CA SER A 287 9.27 -16.21 -17.88
C SER A 287 10.62 -15.47 -17.87
N THR A 288 10.63 -14.15 -18.09
CA THR A 288 11.88 -13.34 -18.06
C THR A 288 11.66 -11.97 -17.42
N ALA A 289 12.71 -11.41 -16.80
CA ALA A 289 12.71 -10.11 -16.11
C ALA A 289 13.48 -9.05 -16.91
N THR A 290 13.20 -8.94 -18.21
CA THR A 290 13.90 -8.01 -19.11
C THR A 290 13.18 -6.69 -19.32
N GLY A 291 11.91 -6.59 -18.88
CA GLY A 291 11.06 -5.41 -19.09
C GLY A 291 10.70 -5.10 -20.54
N LYS A 292 11.00 -5.98 -21.50
CA LYS A 292 10.74 -5.80 -22.95
C LYS A 292 9.77 -6.86 -23.46
N ASN A 293 8.94 -6.54 -24.46
CA ASN A 293 8.05 -7.49 -25.17
C ASN A 293 7.16 -8.33 -24.23
N GLY A 294 6.44 -7.68 -23.31
CA GLY A 294 5.56 -8.38 -22.39
C GLY A 294 6.27 -9.17 -21.28
N ASN A 295 7.54 -8.88 -21.03
CA ASN A 295 8.26 -9.43 -19.88
C ASN A 295 8.15 -8.53 -18.66
N THR A 296 8.36 -9.11 -17.47
CA THR A 296 8.29 -8.34 -16.22
C THR A 296 9.53 -7.48 -16.03
N ASN A 297 9.39 -6.40 -15.27
CA ASN A 297 10.52 -5.64 -14.75
C ASN A 297 11.00 -6.13 -13.37
N TRP A 298 10.30 -7.09 -12.77
CA TRP A 298 10.55 -7.56 -11.42
C TRP A 298 10.97 -9.03 -11.38
N ALA A 299 12.14 -9.29 -10.79
CA ALA A 299 12.56 -10.65 -10.50
C ALA A 299 11.61 -11.34 -9.51
N ALA A 300 10.96 -10.58 -8.62
CA ALA A 300 9.95 -11.08 -7.68
C ALA A 300 8.73 -11.76 -8.34
N ILE A 301 8.49 -11.58 -9.64
CA ILE A 301 7.41 -12.27 -10.37
C ILE A 301 7.91 -12.90 -11.68
N CYS A 302 9.16 -13.39 -11.66
CA CYS A 302 9.81 -14.03 -12.79
C CYS A 302 10.15 -15.50 -12.49
N GLU A 303 9.52 -16.43 -13.20
CA GLU A 303 9.71 -17.89 -13.09
C GLU A 303 10.45 -18.41 -14.33
N GLY A 304 11.75 -18.11 -14.37
CA GLY A 304 12.69 -18.50 -15.42
C GLY A 304 14.04 -18.86 -14.84
N ASN A 305 15.01 -19.18 -15.69
CA ASN A 305 16.35 -19.52 -15.21
C ASN A 305 17.12 -18.28 -14.72
N ALA A 306 18.28 -18.50 -14.08
CA ALA A 306 19.07 -17.39 -13.53
C ALA A 306 19.55 -16.36 -14.57
N LYS A 307 19.59 -16.74 -15.85
CA LYS A 307 19.93 -15.83 -16.96
C LYS A 307 18.73 -14.96 -17.36
N GLU A 308 17.52 -15.47 -17.21
CA GLU A 308 16.26 -14.80 -17.58
C GLU A 308 15.71 -13.91 -16.47
N CYS A 309 15.84 -14.35 -15.22
CA CYS A 309 15.25 -13.68 -14.05
C CYS A 309 16.30 -13.11 -13.08
N GLY A 310 17.59 -13.19 -13.43
CA GLY A 310 18.69 -12.89 -12.52
C GLY A 310 18.88 -13.98 -11.45
N ARG A 311 19.79 -13.76 -10.50
CA ARG A 311 20.12 -14.73 -9.43
C ARG A 311 19.01 -14.94 -8.39
N ASN A 312 17.82 -14.42 -8.64
CA ASN A 312 16.74 -14.26 -7.66
C ASN A 312 15.62 -15.31 -7.83
N GLY A 313 15.95 -16.55 -8.19
CA GLY A 313 14.96 -17.62 -8.33
C GLY A 313 14.12 -17.87 -7.07
N ASP A 314 14.66 -17.55 -5.89
CA ASP A 314 13.93 -17.63 -4.62
C ASP A 314 12.91 -16.51 -4.45
N SER A 315 13.12 -15.35 -5.09
CA SER A 315 12.23 -14.18 -4.94
C SER A 315 10.84 -14.48 -5.48
N VAL A 316 10.73 -15.12 -6.66
CA VAL A 316 9.41 -15.49 -7.20
C VAL A 316 8.67 -16.48 -6.33
N GLN A 317 9.36 -17.44 -5.73
CA GLN A 317 8.72 -18.41 -4.83
C GLN A 317 8.24 -17.72 -3.54
N LYS A 318 9.03 -16.81 -2.97
CA LYS A 318 8.62 -16.00 -1.82
C LYS A 318 7.41 -15.13 -2.13
N THR A 319 7.40 -14.45 -3.27
CA THR A 319 6.26 -13.62 -3.68
C THR A 319 5.02 -14.47 -3.94
N LYS A 320 5.13 -15.62 -4.63
CA LYS A 320 4.01 -16.56 -4.82
C LYS A 320 3.46 -17.06 -3.48
N ALA A 321 4.33 -17.41 -2.53
CA ALA A 321 3.93 -17.83 -1.19
C ALA A 321 3.16 -16.72 -0.47
N LEU A 322 3.66 -15.49 -0.47
CA LEU A 322 2.96 -14.33 0.12
C LEU A 322 1.60 -14.08 -0.56
N ILE A 323 1.53 -14.10 -1.89
CA ILE A 323 0.27 -13.92 -2.64
C ILE A 323 -0.76 -14.99 -2.24
N SER A 324 -0.32 -16.25 -2.12
CA SER A 324 -1.20 -17.38 -1.78
C SER A 324 -1.79 -17.32 -0.36
N GLN A 325 -1.17 -16.56 0.53
CA GLN A 325 -1.65 -16.34 1.90
C GLN A 325 -2.84 -15.37 1.98
N PHE A 326 -3.22 -14.71 0.88
CA PHE A 326 -4.46 -13.95 0.82
C PHE A 326 -5.65 -14.90 1.08
N GLY A 327 -6.37 -14.72 2.17
CA GLY A 327 -7.29 -15.72 2.72
C GLY A 327 -8.43 -16.06 1.76
N ALA A 328 -8.87 -15.09 0.97
CA ALA A 328 -9.89 -15.32 -0.05
C ALA A 328 -9.44 -16.30 -1.15
N CYS A 329 -8.14 -16.59 -1.30
CA CYS A 329 -7.63 -17.60 -2.22
C CYS A 329 -7.98 -19.04 -1.81
N GLY A 330 -8.46 -19.26 -0.57
CA GLY A 330 -8.86 -20.58 -0.05
C GLY A 330 -7.73 -21.35 0.63
N GLY A 331 -6.57 -20.73 0.82
CA GLY A 331 -5.35 -21.34 1.36
C GLY A 331 -5.10 -21.13 2.84
N ARG A 332 -6.10 -20.71 3.65
CA ARG A 332 -5.91 -20.64 5.12
C ARG A 332 -5.66 -22.05 5.65
N VAL A 333 -4.39 -22.42 5.76
CA VAL A 333 -3.96 -23.51 6.63
C VAL A 333 -4.38 -23.06 8.01
N SER A 334 -5.37 -23.75 8.58
CA SER A 334 -5.85 -23.46 9.93
C SER A 334 -4.66 -23.55 10.87
N SER A 335 -4.25 -22.41 11.43
CA SER A 335 -3.13 -22.28 12.37
C SER A 335 -3.29 -23.06 13.68
N ASN A 336 -4.34 -23.88 13.80
CA ASN A 336 -4.54 -24.80 14.91
C ASN A 336 -3.67 -26.08 14.81
N ASP A 337 -3.04 -26.34 13.67
CA ASP A 337 -2.19 -27.54 13.47
C ASP A 337 -0.68 -27.29 13.79
N ASP A 338 -0.28 -26.07 14.14
CA ASP A 338 1.14 -25.68 14.32
C ASP A 338 1.77 -26.07 15.68
N ASN A 339 1.10 -26.86 16.52
CA ASN A 339 1.71 -27.37 17.76
C ASN A 339 2.66 -28.57 17.58
N SER A 340 2.94 -29.03 16.34
CA SER A 340 3.74 -30.25 16.12
C SER A 340 5.12 -30.06 15.49
N ALA A 341 5.57 -28.83 15.19
CA ALA A 341 6.87 -28.62 14.54
C ALA A 341 7.73 -27.53 15.20
N LYS A 342 7.84 -27.53 16.54
CA LYS A 342 9.06 -27.01 17.20
C LYS A 342 10.18 -28.06 17.05
N GLY A 343 10.69 -28.20 15.83
CA GLY A 343 12.01 -28.78 15.62
C GLY A 343 13.05 -27.81 16.16
N GLU A 344 13.77 -28.23 17.20
CA GLU A 344 14.93 -27.55 17.75
C GLU A 344 15.90 -27.19 16.60
N GLU A 345 16.04 -25.91 16.30
CA GLU A 345 17.22 -25.39 15.60
C GLU A 345 18.40 -25.50 16.57
N LYS A 346 18.97 -26.70 16.68
CA LYS A 346 20.26 -26.91 17.32
C LYS A 346 21.31 -26.19 16.48
N ALA A 347 21.78 -25.07 17.01
CA ALA A 347 23.01 -24.43 16.58
C ALA A 347 24.19 -25.40 16.75
N GLU A 348 24.46 -26.20 15.73
CA GLU A 348 25.67 -27.01 15.65
C GLU A 348 26.85 -26.12 15.25
N ALA A 349 27.52 -25.60 16.27
CA ALA A 349 28.79 -24.90 16.12
C ALA A 349 29.86 -25.86 15.58
N LYS A 350 30.07 -25.87 14.26
CA LYS A 350 31.22 -26.58 13.66
C LYS A 350 32.55 -25.90 14.06
N PRO A 351 33.57 -26.66 14.47
CA PRO A 351 34.87 -26.13 14.81
C PRO A 351 35.60 -25.59 13.57
N LYS A 352 36.29 -24.46 13.77
CA LYS A 352 37.15 -23.79 12.78
C LYS A 352 38.25 -24.73 12.28
N GLY A 353 38.04 -25.32 11.11
CA GLY A 353 39.10 -25.96 10.32
C GLY A 353 40.02 -24.89 9.71
N LYS A 354 41.31 -24.95 10.08
CA LYS A 354 42.40 -24.18 9.48
C LYS A 354 42.37 -24.33 7.95
N ARG A 355 42.10 -23.24 7.23
CA ARG A 355 42.33 -23.15 5.78
C ARG A 355 43.81 -22.86 5.53
N SER A 356 44.47 -23.79 4.85
CA SER A 356 45.78 -23.57 4.21
C SER A 356 45.69 -22.48 3.14
N PRO A 357 46.78 -21.74 2.87
CA PRO A 357 46.79 -20.64 1.91
C PRO A 357 46.75 -21.18 0.48
N SER A 358 45.60 -20.99 -0.20
CA SER A 358 45.45 -21.28 -1.62
C SER A 358 46.04 -20.14 -2.46
N GLY A 359 46.98 -20.55 -3.32
CA GLY A 359 47.53 -19.91 -4.51
C GLY A 359 47.05 -18.53 -4.94
N LYS A 360 48.02 -17.62 -5.12
CA LYS A 360 47.89 -16.43 -5.96
C LYS A 360 47.39 -16.81 -7.37
N PRO A 361 46.39 -16.12 -7.93
CA PRO A 361 46.04 -16.28 -9.34
C PRO A 361 47.18 -15.78 -10.24
N GLN A 362 47.65 -16.65 -11.13
CA GLN A 362 48.59 -16.30 -12.20
C GLN A 362 47.91 -15.30 -13.16
N LYS A 363 48.62 -14.20 -13.44
CA LYS A 363 48.27 -13.25 -14.50
C LYS A 363 48.26 -13.96 -15.86
N PRO A 364 47.26 -13.75 -16.72
CA PRO A 364 47.32 -14.21 -18.11
C PRO A 364 48.44 -13.47 -18.85
N GLN A 365 49.36 -14.23 -19.44
CA GLN A 365 50.38 -13.71 -20.34
C GLN A 365 49.71 -13.21 -21.63
N LYS A 366 49.94 -11.94 -21.97
CA LYS A 366 49.62 -11.39 -23.29
C LYS A 366 50.49 -12.09 -24.34
N LYS A 367 49.87 -12.86 -25.22
CA LYS A 367 50.52 -13.38 -26.44
C LYS A 367 50.58 -12.23 -27.45
N ALA A 368 51.79 -11.79 -27.79
CA ALA A 368 52.02 -10.85 -28.88
C ALA A 368 51.69 -11.54 -30.21
N ILE A 369 50.87 -10.87 -31.02
CA ILE A 369 50.60 -11.24 -32.42
C ILE A 369 51.56 -10.39 -33.25
N GLU A 370 52.52 -11.03 -33.91
CA GLU A 370 53.34 -10.40 -34.95
C GLU A 370 52.49 -10.09 -36.19
N PRO A 371 52.67 -8.92 -36.83
CA PRO A 371 52.06 -8.65 -38.12
C PRO A 371 52.85 -9.34 -39.23
N GLN A 372 52.17 -10.14 -40.05
CA GLN A 372 52.72 -10.58 -41.33
C GLN A 372 52.71 -9.39 -42.31
N VAL A 373 53.91 -9.04 -42.76
CA VAL A 373 54.16 -8.11 -43.87
C VAL A 373 53.75 -8.81 -45.16
N THR A 374 53.01 -8.09 -46.01
CA THR A 374 52.83 -8.40 -47.44
C THR A 374 53.53 -7.35 -48.26
#